data_AF-A0A382L6E0-F1
#
_entry.id   AF-A0A382L6E0-F1
#
_cell.length_a   1.000
_cell.length_b   1.000
_cell.length_c   1.000
_cell.angle_alpha   90.00
_cell.angle_beta   90.00
_cell.angle_gamma   90.00
#
_symmetry.space_group_name_H-M   'P 1'
#
loop_
_entity.id
_entity.type
_entity.pdbx_description
1 polymer ?
#
loop_
_entity_poly.entity_id
_entity_poly.type
_entity_poly.pdbx_seq_one_letter_code
_entity_poly.pdbx_strand_id
1 'polypeptide(L)' 'MSYAYGSKKPTLTSTISGTYANADKNTSTASTTPETLTDKYQLTLSQNLYDAGYNELEIARSKILFND' A
#
# COMPACT_ATOMS: atom_id res chain seq x y z
N MET A 1 6.63 -16.34 -13.94
CA MET A 1 6.64 -15.30 -15.00
C MET A 1 5.94 -13.98 -14.69
N SER A 2 4.70 -13.96 -14.18
CA SER A 2 3.91 -12.72 -14.09
C SER A 2 4.52 -11.61 -13.21
N TYR A 3 5.30 -11.98 -12.18
CA TYR A 3 5.84 -11.04 -11.20
C TYR A 3 6.90 -10.07 -11.78
N ALA A 4 7.87 -10.59 -12.54
CA ALA A 4 8.95 -9.77 -13.11
C ALA A 4 8.46 -8.87 -14.25
N TYR A 5 7.51 -9.34 -15.08
CA TYR A 5 6.89 -8.50 -16.12
C TYR A 5 6.02 -7.36 -15.53
N GLY A 6 5.48 -7.57 -14.32
CA GLY A 6 4.75 -6.54 -13.59
C GLY A 6 5.61 -5.34 -13.17
N SER A 7 6.92 -5.51 -13.00
CA SER A 7 7.85 -4.46 -12.55
C SER A 7 7.94 -3.24 -13.48
N LYS A 8 7.64 -3.43 -14.77
CA LYS A 8 7.60 -2.36 -15.79
C LYS A 8 6.29 -1.56 -15.76
N LYS A 9 5.27 -2.02 -15.03
CA LYS A 9 3.96 -1.37 -14.96
C LYS A 9 3.93 -0.40 -13.76
N PRO A 10 3.07 0.62 -13.80
CA PRO A 10 2.83 1.45 -12.62
C PRO A 10 2.37 0.62 -11.43
N THR A 11 2.81 0.99 -10.24
CA THR A 11 2.34 0.44 -8.98
C THR A 11 1.25 1.35 -8.43
N LEU A 12 0.11 0.74 -8.09
CA LEU A 12 -1.00 1.40 -7.39
C LEU A 12 -1.00 0.93 -5.93
N THR A 13 -0.88 1.87 -5.00
CA THR A 13 -0.95 1.60 -3.56
C THR A 13 -2.08 2.40 -2.95
N SER A 14 -2.91 1.76 -2.13
CA SER A 14 -3.94 2.41 -1.33
C SER A 14 -3.63 2.20 0.15
N THR A 15 -3.78 3.25 0.96
CA THR A 15 -3.71 3.17 2.42
C THR A 15 -5.00 3.71 3.00
N ILE A 16 -5.61 2.91 3.87
CA ILE A 16 -6.78 3.27 4.65
C ILE A 16 -6.37 3.23 6.12
N SER A 17 -6.55 4.33 6.82
CA SER A 17 -6.25 4.43 8.24
C SER A 17 -7.33 5.22 8.94
N GLY A 18 -7.71 4.81 10.15
CA GLY A 18 -8.64 5.53 11.00
C GLY A 18 -8.07 5.64 12.40
N THR A 19 -8.36 6.75 13.08
CA THR A 19 -8.03 6.93 14.50
C THR A 19 -9.28 7.28 15.29
N TYR A 20 -9.48 6.61 16.42
CA TYR A 20 -10.47 7.00 17.42
C TYR A 20 -9.86 8.05 18.35
N ALA A 21 -10.47 9.24 18.40
CA ALA A 21 -10.14 10.21 19.43
C ALA A 21 -11.09 10.00 20.62
N ASN A 22 -10.51 9.66 21.80
CA ASN A 22 -11.14 9.26 23.07
C ASN A 22 -11.58 7.79 23.14
N ALA A 23 -10.64 6.88 23.42
CA ALA A 23 -10.99 5.55 23.93
C ALA A 23 -11.39 5.68 25.40
N ASP A 24 -12.69 5.62 25.69
CA ASP A 24 -13.23 5.75 27.05
C ASP A 24 -12.55 4.77 28.02
N LYS A 25 -11.73 5.30 28.92
CA LYS A 25 -11.23 4.57 30.09
C LYS A 25 -12.18 4.83 31.26
N ASN A 26 -12.85 3.76 31.67
CA ASN A 26 -13.58 3.56 32.93
C ASN A 26 -15.00 4.15 33.00
N THR A 27 -15.96 3.22 32.98
CA THR A 27 -17.24 3.23 33.72
C THR A 27 -17.62 4.56 34.41
N SER A 28 -18.44 5.40 33.79
CA SER A 28 -18.99 6.59 34.45
C SER A 28 -20.37 6.97 33.91
N THR A 29 -21.30 7.30 34.82
CA THR A 29 -22.71 7.64 34.55
C THR A 29 -22.92 9.11 34.14
N ALA A 30 -21.93 9.74 33.50
CA ALA A 30 -21.92 11.16 33.16
C ALA A 30 -21.94 11.38 31.63
N SER A 31 -22.50 12.53 31.22
CA SER A 31 -22.65 12.99 29.83
C SER A 31 -21.49 12.59 28.93
N THR A 32 -21.78 11.88 27.84
CA THR A 32 -20.78 11.45 26.86
C THR A 32 -20.48 12.56 25.86
N THR A 33 -19.21 12.74 25.51
CA THR A 33 -18.81 13.51 24.33
C THR A 33 -18.93 12.62 23.10
N PRO A 34 -19.52 13.06 21.99
CA PRO A 34 -19.58 12.27 20.76
C PRO A 34 -18.18 11.90 20.27
N GLU A 35 -17.95 10.61 20.02
CA GLU A 35 -16.72 10.14 19.37
C GLU A 35 -16.64 10.70 17.94
N THR A 36 -15.45 11.16 17.55
CA THR A 36 -15.18 11.57 16.17
C THR A 36 -14.26 10.55 15.52
N LEU A 37 -14.80 9.72 14.62
CA LEU A 37 -14.00 8.88 13.73
C LEU A 37 -13.38 9.76 12.66
N THR A 38 -12.04 9.79 12.59
CA THR A 38 -11.33 10.44 11.50
C THR A 38 -10.73 9.37 10.61
N ASP A 39 -11.32 9.20 9.43
CA ASP A 39 -10.77 8.34 8.39
C ASP A 39 -9.83 9.13 7.48
N LYS A 40 -8.72 8.51 7.11
CA LYS A 40 -7.76 9.01 6.15
C LYS A 40 -7.56 7.96 5.05
N TYR A 41 -7.76 8.40 3.81
CA TYR A 41 -7.60 7.60 2.60
C TYR A 41 -6.47 8.21 1.76
N GLN A 42 -5.53 7.38 1.30
CA GLN A 42 -4.45 7.80 0.41
C GLN A 42 -4.34 6.82 -0.77
N LEU A 43 -4.42 7.35 -1.99
CA LEU A 43 -4.12 6.61 -3.21
C LEU A 43 -2.81 7.14 -3.81
N THR A 44 -1.88 6.25 -4.14
CA THR A 44 -0.59 6.61 -4.74
C THR A 44 -0.34 5.77 -5.98
N LEU A 45 -0.13 6.45 -7.10
CA LEU A 45 0.29 5.86 -8.37
C LEU A 45 1.75 6.23 -8.60
N SER A 46 2.61 5.23 -8.82
CA SER A 46 4.04 5.46 -9.07
C SER A 46 4.52 4.59 -10.22
N GLN A 47 5.36 5.16 -11.09
CA GLN A 47 6.01 4.43 -12.17
C GLN A 47 7.47 4.84 -12.23
N ASN A 48 8.35 3.85 -12.34
CA ASN A 48 9.75 4.11 -12.66
C ASN A 48 9.88 4.28 -14.19
N LEU A 49 10.26 5.48 -14.63
CA LEU A 49 10.46 5.78 -16.06
C LEU A 49 11.85 5.38 -16.56
N TYR A 50 12.82 5.22 -15.66
CA TYR A 50 14.18 4.86 -16.01
C TYR A 50 14.88 4.15 -14.84
N ASP A 51 15.25 2.89 -15.04
CA ASP A 51 15.87 2.01 -14.05
C ASP A 51 17.23 1.45 -14.52
N ALA A 52 17.81 2.06 -15.55
CA ALA A 52 19.05 1.60 -16.20
C ALA A 52 19.03 0.12 -16.65
N GLY A 53 17.85 -0.43 -16.98
CA GLY A 53 17.71 -1.80 -17.47
C GLY A 53 17.58 -2.86 -16.37
N TYR A 54 17.47 -2.45 -15.10
CA TYR A 54 17.35 -3.38 -13.97
C TYR A 54 16.15 -4.34 -14.11
N ASN A 55 14.96 -3.82 -14.43
CA ASN A 55 13.77 -4.65 -14.63
C ASN A 55 13.92 -5.60 -15.83
N GLU A 56 14.69 -5.23 -16.85
CA GLU A 56 14.95 -6.09 -18.01
C GLU A 56 15.82 -7.28 -17.64
N LEU A 57 16.87 -7.01 -16.87
CA LEU A 57 17.73 -8.05 -16.32
C LEU A 57 16.95 -9.00 -15.42
N GLU A 58 16.06 -8.48 -14.58
CA GLU A 58 15.24 -9.29 -13.68
C GLU A 58 14.24 -10.18 -14.44
N ILE A 59 13.63 -9.65 -15.52
CA ILE A 59 12.79 -10.44 -16.42
C ILE A 59 13.61 -11.55 -17.09
N ALA A 60 14.83 -11.26 -17.54
CA ALA A 60 15.71 -12.26 -18.16
C ALA A 60 16.12 -13.37 -17.17
N ARG A 61 16.46 -13.00 -15.94
CA ARG A 61 16.78 -13.96 -14.86
C ARG A 61 15.57 -14.83 -14.52
N SER A 62 14.38 -14.24 -14.46
CA SER A 62 13.14 -14.97 -14.22
C SER A 62 12.87 -16.01 -15.31
N LYS A 63 13.14 -15.72 -16.58
CA LYS A 63 13.03 -16.71 -17.67
C LYS A 63 13.90 -17.93 -17.45
N ILE A 64 15.18 -17.69 -17.14
CA ILE A 64 16.15 -18.74 -16.86
C ILE A 64 15.71 -19.59 -15.67
N LEU A 65 15.27 -18.95 -14.57
CA LEU A 65 14.91 -19.64 -13.34
C LEU A 65 13.69 -20.56 -13.49
N PHE A 66 12.71 -20.16 -14.30
CA PHE A 66 11.47 -20.93 -14.49
C PHE A 66 11.47 -21.82 -15.73
N ASN A 67 12.59 -21.92 -16.46
CA ASN A 67 12.77 -22.75 -17.65
C ASN A 67 11.68 -22.54 -18.72
N ASP A 68 11.42 -21.27 -19.04
CA ASP A 68 10.60 -20.81 -20.17
C ASP A 68 11.48 -20.25 -21.30
#